data_AF-A0AAD2FPU4-F1
#
_entry.id   AF-A0AAD2FPU4-F1
#
_cell.length_a   1.000
_cell.length_b   1.000
_cell.length_c   1.000
_cell.angle_alpha   90.00
_cell.angle_beta   90.00
_cell.angle_gamma   90.00
#
_symmetry.space_group_name_H-M   'P 1'
#
loop_
_entity.id
_entity.type
_entity.pdbx_description
1 polymer ?
#
loop_
_entity_poly.entity_id
_entity_poly.type
_entity_poly.pdbx_seq_one_letter_code
_entity_poly.pdbx_strand_id
1 'polypeptide(L)'
;MPNQIGAWIKTEKGVRRLMKEEVARGLGINKGCKTELSHKSLQRTTSLFHWEYLSFSLQHLFSHPTSASGKTTQGPKTGNHLSGATTITLDNDVFNGHPPDLSLGSPWHTLRLANLRWAADHYPEPDNIYWDGIQRLAVHRNNYNSEGLDPKQLQLLWWEFPSEHWEELRNGHARIS
;
A
#
# COMPACT_ATOMS: atom_id res chain seq x y z
N MET A 1 10.10 18.17 1.07
CA MET A 1 11.02 18.81 2.04
C MET A 1 12.13 17.83 2.39
N PRO A 2 13.38 18.26 2.60
CA PRO A 2 14.43 17.39 3.13
C PRO A 2 13.98 16.83 4.49
N ASN A 3 14.00 15.51 4.67
CA ASN A 3 13.56 14.83 5.88
C ASN A 3 14.71 14.50 6.85
N GLN A 4 15.92 14.99 6.57
CA GLN A 4 17.12 14.70 7.35
C GLN A 4 17.46 15.87 8.28
N ILE A 5 17.63 15.55 9.57
CA ILE A 5 18.11 16.51 10.57
C ILE A 5 19.52 16.97 10.19
N GLY A 6 19.76 18.27 10.23
CA GLY A 6 21.05 18.86 9.85
C GLY A 6 21.24 19.09 8.35
N ALA A 7 20.26 18.75 7.51
CA ALA A 7 20.30 19.07 6.08
C ALA A 7 20.46 20.58 5.85
N TRP A 8 21.23 20.95 4.84
CA TRP A 8 21.39 22.34 4.45
C TRP A 8 20.11 22.84 3.76
N ILE A 9 19.55 23.92 4.30
CA ILE A 9 18.38 24.60 3.76
C ILE A 9 18.72 26.05 3.42
N LYS A 10 18.22 26.51 2.28
CA LYS A 10 18.30 27.91 1.87
C LYS A 10 17.07 28.64 2.40
N THR A 11 17.30 29.71 3.14
CA THR A 11 16.27 30.64 3.64
C THR A 11 16.51 32.02 3.04
N GLU A 12 15.55 32.93 3.17
CA GLU A 12 15.71 34.33 2.74
C GLU A 12 16.91 35.02 3.40
N LYS A 13 17.32 34.55 4.59
CA LYS A 13 18.45 35.06 5.36
C LYS A 13 19.76 34.30 5.11
N GLY A 14 19.81 33.40 4.13
CA GLY A 14 20.99 32.61 3.78
C GLY A 14 20.83 31.10 4.03
N VAL A 15 21.95 30.38 3.99
CA VAL A 15 21.99 28.92 4.08
C VAL A 15 22.32 28.48 5.51
N ARG A 16 21.48 27.61 6.10
CA ARG A 16 21.69 27.09 7.45
C ARG A 16 21.28 25.63 7.57
N ARG A 17 21.59 25.00 8.71
CA ARG A 17 21.16 23.63 9.00
C ARG A 17 19.72 23.59 9.49
N LEU A 18 19.01 22.55 9.06
CA LEU A 18 17.65 22.23 9.48
C LEU A 18 17.67 21.68 10.91
N MET A 19 16.95 22.34 11.82
CA MET A 19 16.91 21.96 13.23
C MET A 19 15.96 20.79 13.48
N LYS A 20 16.16 20.06 14.57
CA LYS A 20 15.35 18.91 14.97
C LYS A 20 13.87 19.27 15.13
N GLU A 21 13.59 20.42 15.71
CA GLU A 21 12.23 20.94 15.96
C GLU A 21 11.53 21.39 14.66
N GLU A 22 12.31 21.71 13.63
CA GLU A 22 11.78 22.05 12.31
C GLU A 22 11.39 20.78 11.55
N VAL A 23 12.23 19.74 11.62
CA VAL A 23 11.90 18.41 11.09
C VAL A 23 10.65 17.86 11.79
N ALA A 24 10.60 17.90 13.12
CA ALA A 24 9.45 17.43 13.90
C ALA A 24 8.15 18.15 13.48
N ARG A 25 8.20 19.47 13.29
CA ARG A 25 7.04 20.24 12.79
C ARG A 25 6.66 19.88 11.35
N GLY A 26 7.63 19.68 10.46
CA GLY A 26 7.37 19.21 9.10
C GLY A 26 6.75 17.81 9.06
N LEU A 27 6.97 17.00 10.10
CA LEU A 27 6.34 15.70 10.27
C LEU A 27 4.94 15.77 10.93
N GLY A 28 4.47 16.95 11.32
CA GLY A 28 3.17 17.16 11.98
C GLY A 28 3.20 17.03 13.51
N ILE A 29 4.38 17.00 14.13
CA ILE A 29 4.52 16.87 15.59
C ILE A 29 4.34 18.24 16.23
N ASN A 30 3.36 18.35 17.13
CA ASN A 30 3.03 19.59 17.83
C ASN A 30 4.09 19.93 18.90
N LYS A 31 4.34 21.24 19.09
CA LYS A 31 5.27 21.80 20.08
C LYS A 31 4.97 21.37 21.53
N GLY A 32 3.74 20.97 21.84
CA GLY A 32 3.33 20.49 23.16
C GLY A 32 3.60 19.01 23.44
N CYS A 33 4.12 18.25 22.46
CA CYS A 33 4.43 16.84 22.65
C CYS A 33 5.66 16.70 23.56
N LYS A 34 5.46 16.23 24.81
CA LYS A 34 6.51 16.08 25.84
C LYS A 34 7.43 14.87 25.62
N THR A 35 7.26 14.13 24.53
CA THR A 35 8.06 12.95 24.25
C THR A 35 9.46 13.38 23.77
N GLU A 36 10.51 12.89 24.43
CA GLU A 36 11.88 13.05 23.94
C GLU A 36 12.04 12.25 22.63
N LEU A 37 11.82 12.91 21.51
CA LEU A 37 11.94 12.27 20.20
C LEU A 37 13.41 12.08 19.86
N SER A 38 13.88 10.85 19.80
CA SER A 38 15.24 10.55 19.34
C SER A 38 15.38 10.85 17.84
N HIS A 39 16.60 11.17 17.40
CA HIS A 39 16.95 11.34 15.99
C HIS A 39 16.51 10.13 15.14
N LYS A 40 16.71 8.91 15.67
CA LYS A 40 16.30 7.67 15.00
C LYS A 40 14.79 7.55 14.86
N SER A 41 14.04 8.04 15.83
CA SER A 41 12.57 8.03 15.80
C SER A 41 12.07 8.99 14.72
N LEU A 42 12.60 10.22 14.67
CA LEU A 42 12.23 11.22 13.67
C LEU A 42 12.53 10.76 12.23
N GLN A 43 13.66 10.09 12.00
CA GLN A 43 13.99 9.55 10.67
C GLN A 43 13.06 8.42 10.21
N ARG A 44 12.45 7.70 11.15
CA ARG A 44 11.53 6.58 10.87
C ARG A 44 10.07 7.03 10.81
N THR A 45 9.77 8.25 11.22
CA THR A 45 8.42 8.81 11.17
C THR A 45 8.15 9.42 9.79
N THR A 46 7.04 9.02 9.19
CA THR A 46 6.48 9.65 7.99
C THR A 46 5.62 10.83 8.39
N SER A 47 5.64 11.91 7.58
CA SER A 47 4.90 13.12 7.91
C SER A 47 3.38 12.88 7.92
N LEU A 48 2.71 13.38 8.97
CA LEU A 48 1.26 13.27 9.15
C LEU A 48 0.47 13.81 7.95
N PHE A 49 1.00 14.82 7.25
CA PHE A 49 0.37 15.37 6.04
C PHE A 49 0.26 14.34 4.90
N HIS A 50 1.20 13.39 4.80
CA HIS A 50 1.09 12.30 3.82
C HIS A 50 -0.01 11.32 4.23
N TRP A 51 -0.15 11.04 5.52
CA TRP A 51 -1.24 10.20 6.03
C TRP A 51 -2.59 10.87 5.88
N GLU A 52 -2.72 12.18 6.09
CA GLU A 52 -3.97 12.91 5.84
C GLU A 52 -4.37 12.83 4.37
N TYR A 53 -3.43 13.09 3.46
CA TYR A 53 -3.68 13.01 2.02
C TYR A 53 -4.06 11.59 1.57
N LEU A 54 -3.31 10.58 2.03
CA LEU A 54 -3.63 9.17 1.76
C LEU A 54 -4.98 8.80 2.36
N SER A 55 -5.30 9.24 3.57
CA SER A 55 -6.57 8.91 4.22
C SER A 55 -7.76 9.39 3.38
N PHE A 56 -7.67 10.57 2.76
CA PHE A 56 -8.70 11.08 1.85
C PHE A 56 -8.83 10.21 0.59
N SER A 57 -7.71 9.78 0.01
CA SER A 57 -7.72 8.88 -1.15
C SER A 57 -8.28 7.50 -0.80
N LEU A 58 -8.01 7.03 0.42
CA LEU A 58 -8.51 5.76 0.95
C LEU A 58 -9.96 5.83 1.43
N GLN A 59 -10.51 7.02 1.73
CA GLN A 59 -11.92 7.16 2.10
C GLN A 59 -12.84 6.59 1.01
N HIS A 60 -12.47 6.68 -0.26
CA HIS A 60 -13.24 6.07 -1.36
C HIS A 60 -13.22 4.54 -1.38
N LEU A 61 -12.22 3.91 -0.75
CA LEU A 61 -12.14 2.44 -0.61
C LEU A 61 -12.97 1.91 0.56
N PHE A 62 -13.21 2.75 1.57
CA PHE A 62 -13.94 2.38 2.80
C PHE A 62 -15.30 3.08 2.95
N SER A 63 -15.69 3.91 1.97
CA SER A 63 -17.02 4.52 1.94
C SER A 63 -18.04 3.46 1.55
N HIS A 64 -18.73 2.91 2.54
CA HIS A 64 -20.03 2.29 2.30
C HIS A 64 -20.95 3.32 1.63
N PRO A 65 -21.90 2.90 0.77
CA PRO A 65 -22.99 3.77 0.33
C PRO A 65 -23.89 4.05 1.52
N THR A 66 -23.51 5.03 2.34
CA THR A 66 -24.42 5.60 3.33
C THR A 66 -25.46 6.39 2.56
N SER A 67 -26.70 5.88 2.55
CA SER A 67 -27.88 6.59 2.08
C SER A 67 -27.83 8.04 2.53
N ALA A 68 -27.96 8.93 1.55
CA ALA A 68 -27.85 10.35 1.70
C ALA A 68 -28.65 10.88 2.91
N SER A 69 -27.97 11.65 3.76
CA SER A 69 -28.60 12.80 4.43
C SER A 69 -27.54 13.87 4.61
N GLY A 70 -27.75 14.99 3.94
CA GLY A 70 -26.73 15.96 3.63
C GLY A 70 -26.20 16.74 4.83
N LYS A 71 -24.97 17.24 4.67
CA LYS A 71 -24.63 18.65 4.86
C LYS A 71 -23.26 18.94 4.23
N THR A 72 -23.24 20.06 3.55
CA THR A 72 -22.23 20.60 2.64
C THR A 72 -20.92 20.93 3.35
N THR A 73 -19.78 20.56 2.77
CA THR A 73 -18.56 21.37 2.84
C THR A 73 -17.83 21.23 1.51
N GLN A 74 -17.72 22.34 0.78
CA GLN A 74 -17.19 22.39 -0.58
C GLN A 74 -15.67 22.32 -0.58
N GLY A 75 -15.11 21.29 -1.22
CA GLY A 75 -13.72 21.29 -1.71
C GLY A 75 -13.63 21.83 -3.15
N PRO A 76 -12.44 22.25 -3.62
CA PRO A 76 -12.28 22.91 -4.92
C PRO A 76 -12.59 21.96 -6.08
N LYS A 77 -13.37 22.44 -7.04
CA LYS A 77 -13.74 21.72 -8.26
C LYS A 77 -12.60 21.77 -9.30
N THR A 78 -12.13 20.59 -9.71
CA THR A 78 -11.54 20.27 -11.02
C THR A 78 -11.74 18.75 -11.18
N GLY A 79 -12.54 18.21 -12.09
CA GLY A 79 -12.70 18.57 -13.49
C GLY A 79 -12.04 17.48 -14.33
N ASN A 80 -12.63 16.28 -14.40
CA ASN A 80 -12.90 15.55 -15.64
C ASN A 80 -13.46 14.15 -15.33
N HIS A 81 -14.57 13.90 -16.00
CA HIS A 81 -15.44 12.75 -15.93
C HIS A 81 -14.85 11.63 -16.81
N LEU A 82 -14.51 10.50 -16.21
CA LEU A 82 -14.30 9.24 -16.93
C LEU A 82 -15.51 8.34 -16.64
N SER A 83 -16.51 8.43 -17.52
CA SER A 83 -17.53 7.39 -17.63
C SER A 83 -16.89 6.13 -18.18
N GLY A 84 -16.98 5.04 -17.42
CA GLY A 84 -16.59 3.72 -17.89
C GLY A 84 -16.19 2.79 -16.76
N ALA A 85 -17.02 2.62 -15.74
CA ALA A 85 -16.86 1.52 -14.80
C ALA A 85 -18.07 0.60 -14.93
N THR A 86 -17.87 -0.49 -15.67
CA THR A 86 -18.76 -1.64 -15.69
C THR A 86 -19.02 -2.07 -14.26
N THR A 87 -20.29 -2.09 -13.85
CA THR A 87 -20.72 -2.56 -12.54
C THR A 87 -20.34 -4.03 -12.40
N ILE A 88 -19.21 -4.30 -11.76
CA ILE A 88 -18.94 -5.61 -11.18
C ILE A 88 -19.80 -5.67 -9.93
N THR A 89 -20.86 -6.46 -9.97
CA THR A 89 -21.61 -6.88 -8.79
C THR A 89 -20.65 -7.67 -7.90
N LEU A 90 -19.96 -6.97 -6.99
CA LEU A 90 -19.27 -7.63 -5.89
C LEU A 90 -20.37 -8.03 -4.88
N ASP A 91 -20.57 -9.32 -4.71
CA ASP A 91 -21.28 -9.84 -3.55
C ASP A 91 -20.64 -9.24 -2.29
N ASN A 92 -21.49 -8.70 -1.42
CA ASN A 92 -21.13 -8.09 -0.14
C ASN A 92 -20.66 -9.17 0.85
N ASP A 93 -19.54 -9.83 0.56
CA ASP A 93 -18.89 -10.67 1.54
C ASP A 93 -18.24 -9.76 2.58
N VAL A 94 -18.83 -9.78 3.78
CA VAL A 94 -18.26 -9.18 4.98
C VAL A 94 -16.80 -9.65 5.07
N PHE A 95 -15.87 -8.69 5.10
CA PHE A 95 -14.44 -8.98 5.27
C PHE A 95 -14.22 -9.58 6.66
N ASN A 96 -14.45 -10.88 6.79
CA ASN A 96 -14.07 -11.67 7.93
C ASN A 96 -12.55 -11.75 7.87
N GLY A 97 -11.83 -10.96 8.66
CA GLY A 97 -10.37 -10.85 8.64
C GLY A 97 -9.59 -12.14 8.94
N HIS A 98 -10.24 -13.30 8.92
CA HIS A 98 -9.61 -14.61 8.90
C HIS A 98 -9.13 -14.93 7.48
N PRO A 99 -7.88 -15.40 7.32
CA PRO A 99 -7.41 -15.85 6.03
C PRO A 99 -8.28 -17.03 5.54
N PRO A 100 -8.54 -17.14 4.23
CA PRO A 100 -9.18 -18.33 3.66
C PRO A 100 -8.31 -19.56 3.90
N ASP A 101 -8.84 -20.76 3.65
CA ASP A 101 -8.03 -21.98 3.74
C ASP A 101 -6.84 -21.92 2.77
N LEU A 102 -5.64 -21.75 3.32
CA LEU A 102 -4.39 -21.67 2.57
C LEU A 102 -3.74 -23.06 2.39
N SER A 103 -4.41 -24.17 2.69
CA SER A 103 -3.86 -25.52 2.53
C SER A 103 -3.52 -25.86 1.06
N LEU A 104 -2.64 -26.84 0.85
CA LEU A 104 -2.31 -27.31 -0.51
C LEU A 104 -3.55 -27.95 -1.12
N GLY A 105 -3.90 -27.52 -2.33
CA GLY A 105 -5.08 -28.05 -3.05
C GLY A 105 -6.42 -27.45 -2.62
N SER A 106 -6.42 -26.51 -1.67
CA SER A 106 -7.64 -25.77 -1.33
C SER A 106 -8.19 -25.01 -2.56
N PRO A 107 -9.47 -24.58 -2.55
CA PRO A 107 -10.01 -23.72 -3.61
C PRO A 107 -9.20 -22.43 -3.78
N TRP A 108 -8.74 -21.83 -2.68
CA TRP A 108 -7.89 -20.65 -2.71
C TRP A 108 -6.57 -20.95 -3.43
N HIS A 109 -5.88 -22.02 -3.01
CA HIS A 109 -4.58 -22.41 -3.60
C HIS A 109 -4.70 -22.72 -5.09
N THR A 110 -5.72 -23.49 -5.47
CA THR A 110 -5.95 -23.90 -6.86
C THR A 110 -6.26 -22.71 -7.76
N LEU A 111 -7.08 -21.77 -7.29
CA LEU A 111 -7.37 -20.53 -8.03
C LEU A 111 -6.09 -19.71 -8.26
N ARG A 112 -5.21 -19.61 -7.26
CA ARG A 112 -3.96 -18.83 -7.36
C ARG A 112 -2.98 -19.48 -8.33
N LEU A 113 -2.94 -20.82 -8.39
CA LEU A 113 -2.17 -21.54 -9.39
C LEU A 113 -2.73 -21.36 -10.81
N ALA A 114 -4.04 -21.30 -10.97
CA ALA A 114 -4.68 -21.02 -12.26
C ALA A 114 -4.37 -19.59 -12.74
N ASN A 115 -4.51 -18.60 -11.86
CA ASN A 115 -4.14 -17.21 -12.15
C ASN A 115 -2.65 -17.07 -12.49
N LEU A 116 -1.78 -17.74 -11.73
CA LEU A 116 -0.35 -17.78 -12.00
C LEU A 116 -0.05 -18.37 -13.38
N ARG A 117 -0.71 -19.46 -13.77
CA ARG A 117 -0.52 -20.06 -15.09
C ARG A 117 -0.93 -19.08 -16.19
N TRP A 118 -2.10 -18.47 -16.05
CA TRP A 118 -2.60 -17.47 -17.00
C TRP A 118 -1.65 -16.27 -17.13
N ALA A 119 -1.12 -15.76 -16.01
CA ALA A 119 -0.14 -14.68 -16.02
C ALA A 119 1.21 -15.11 -16.63
N ALA A 120 1.67 -16.33 -16.35
CA ALA A 120 2.93 -16.86 -16.87
C ALA A 120 2.92 -16.95 -18.40
N ASP A 121 1.78 -17.29 -19.01
CA ASP A 121 1.63 -17.38 -20.47
C ASP A 121 1.85 -16.04 -21.20
N HIS A 122 1.88 -14.90 -20.49
CA HIS A 122 2.19 -13.58 -21.05
C HIS A 122 3.70 -13.27 -21.14
N TYR A 123 4.55 -14.18 -20.67
CA TYR A 123 5.99 -13.98 -20.60
C TYR A 123 6.78 -14.96 -21.47
N PRO A 124 8.00 -14.58 -21.89
CA PRO A 124 8.97 -15.55 -22.39
C PRO A 124 9.24 -16.62 -21.33
N GLU A 125 9.37 -17.88 -21.76
CA GLU A 125 9.61 -19.03 -20.88
C GLU A 125 8.55 -19.19 -19.77
N PRO A 126 7.28 -19.43 -20.13
CA PRO A 126 6.15 -19.47 -19.19
C PRO A 126 6.35 -20.50 -18.08
N ASP A 127 7.01 -21.62 -18.37
CA ASP A 127 7.28 -22.65 -17.37
C ASP A 127 8.23 -22.16 -16.27
N ASN A 128 9.27 -21.39 -16.62
CA ASN A 128 10.19 -20.80 -15.63
C ASN A 128 9.45 -19.83 -14.71
N ILE A 129 8.59 -18.98 -15.29
CA ILE A 129 7.76 -18.03 -14.54
C ILE A 129 6.77 -18.76 -13.61
N TYR A 130 6.15 -19.83 -14.11
CA TYR A 130 5.24 -20.66 -13.34
C TYR A 130 5.95 -21.34 -12.15
N TRP A 131 7.14 -21.90 -12.37
CA TRP A 131 7.91 -22.54 -11.30
C TRP A 131 8.37 -21.54 -10.23
N ASP A 132 8.87 -20.37 -10.62
CA ASP A 132 9.20 -19.29 -9.68
C ASP A 132 7.98 -18.85 -8.87
N GLY A 133 6.83 -18.69 -9.54
CA GLY A 133 5.57 -18.35 -8.90
C GLY A 133 5.10 -19.38 -7.88
N ILE A 134 5.27 -20.69 -8.14
CA ILE A 134 4.95 -21.75 -7.16
C ILE A 134 5.79 -21.58 -5.89
N GLN A 135 7.09 -21.30 -6.02
CA GLN A 135 7.96 -21.08 -4.86
C GLN A 135 7.53 -19.85 -4.05
N ARG A 136 7.19 -18.76 -4.74
CA ARG A 136 6.65 -17.55 -4.10
C ARG A 136 5.32 -17.81 -3.39
N LEU A 137 4.43 -18.60 -3.98
CA LEU A 137 3.17 -18.99 -3.37
C LEU A 137 3.40 -19.82 -2.09
N ALA A 138 4.38 -20.74 -2.11
CA ALA A 138 4.75 -21.52 -0.94
C ALA A 138 5.28 -20.61 0.20
N VAL A 139 6.15 -19.65 -0.12
CA VAL A 139 6.64 -18.65 0.85
C VAL A 139 5.48 -17.82 1.41
N HIS A 140 4.58 -17.34 0.56
CA HIS A 140 3.41 -16.57 0.98
C HIS A 140 2.54 -17.35 1.95
N ARG A 141 2.24 -18.62 1.66
CA ARG A 141 1.46 -19.49 2.56
C ARG A 141 2.15 -19.71 3.92
N ASN A 142 3.47 -19.81 3.92
CA ASN A 142 4.27 -19.97 5.15
C ASN A 142 4.34 -18.70 6.03
N ASN A 143 3.84 -17.56 5.54
CA ASN A 143 3.62 -16.35 6.34
C ASN A 143 2.29 -16.38 7.14
N TYR A 144 1.61 -17.52 7.16
CA TYR A 144 0.40 -17.74 7.93
C TYR A 144 0.54 -19.00 8.77
N ASN A 145 -0.07 -19.00 9.95
CA ASN A 145 -0.18 -20.16 10.84
C ASN A 145 -1.65 -20.33 11.29
N SER A 146 -1.90 -21.24 12.23
CA SER A 146 -3.24 -21.53 12.74
C SER A 146 -3.93 -20.34 13.43
N GLU A 147 -3.16 -19.36 13.91
CA GLU A 147 -3.65 -18.14 14.56
C GLU A 147 -3.82 -16.96 13.57
N GLY A 148 -3.48 -17.17 12.29
CA GLY A 148 -3.57 -16.15 11.25
C GLY A 148 -2.21 -15.70 10.73
N LEU A 149 -1.98 -14.39 10.68
CA LEU A 149 -0.78 -13.81 10.06
C LEU A 149 0.46 -14.01 10.94
N ASP A 150 1.50 -14.61 10.38
CA ASP A 150 2.82 -14.80 10.98
C ASP A 150 3.92 -14.43 9.96
N PRO A 151 4.08 -13.13 9.66
CA PRO A 151 4.84 -12.69 8.51
C PRO A 151 6.34 -12.89 8.75
N LYS A 152 6.96 -13.79 7.98
CA LYS A 152 8.39 -14.11 8.04
C LYS A 152 9.17 -13.35 6.98
N GLN A 153 8.59 -13.23 5.80
CA GLN A 153 9.17 -12.52 4.67
C GLN A 153 8.08 -11.83 3.86
N LEU A 154 8.31 -10.60 3.43
CA LEU A 154 7.40 -9.93 2.50
C LEU A 154 7.39 -10.71 1.18
N GLN A 155 6.25 -11.30 0.85
CA GLN A 155 6.05 -12.05 -0.39
C GLN A 155 4.76 -11.63 -1.07
N LEU A 156 4.92 -10.80 -2.11
CA LEU A 156 3.82 -10.41 -2.99
C LEU A 156 3.58 -11.49 -4.04
N LEU A 157 2.30 -11.79 -4.28
CA LEU A 157 1.84 -12.61 -5.40
C LEU A 157 1.53 -11.65 -6.56
N TRP A 158 2.55 -11.26 -7.30
CA TRP A 158 2.45 -10.20 -8.32
C TRP A 158 1.38 -10.49 -9.39
N TRP A 159 1.11 -11.76 -9.68
CA TRP A 159 0.10 -12.19 -10.65
C TRP A 159 -1.35 -12.02 -10.16
N GLU A 160 -1.57 -11.71 -8.88
CA GLU A 160 -2.90 -11.39 -8.33
C GLU A 160 -3.24 -9.89 -8.46
N PHE A 161 -2.32 -9.08 -9.00
CA PHE A 161 -2.54 -7.67 -9.29
C PHE A 161 -2.97 -7.47 -10.75
N PRO A 162 -3.49 -6.29 -11.13
CA PRO A 162 -3.72 -5.95 -12.52
C PRO A 162 -2.45 -6.08 -13.38
N SER A 163 -2.61 -6.52 -14.62
CA SER A 163 -1.50 -6.87 -15.53
C SER A 163 -0.53 -5.73 -15.82
N GLU A 164 -0.99 -4.49 -15.69
CA GLU A 164 -0.22 -3.26 -15.84
C GLU A 164 0.94 -3.18 -14.84
N HIS A 165 0.84 -3.87 -13.70
CA HIS A 165 1.82 -3.81 -12.61
C HIS A 165 2.70 -5.06 -12.48
N TRP A 166 2.44 -6.11 -13.27
CA TRP A 166 3.12 -7.40 -13.10
C TRP A 166 4.64 -7.30 -13.22
N GLU A 167 5.14 -6.58 -14.23
CA GLU A 167 6.59 -6.46 -14.47
C GLU A 167 7.30 -5.77 -13.31
N GLU A 168 6.74 -4.66 -12.82
CA GLU A 168 7.31 -3.89 -11.73
C GLU A 168 7.30 -4.69 -10.42
N LEU A 169 6.18 -5.36 -10.12
CA LEU A 169 6.02 -6.14 -8.91
C LEU A 169 6.89 -7.40 -8.92
N ARG A 170 6.98 -8.10 -10.06
CA ARG A 170 7.81 -9.29 -10.22
C ARG A 170 9.29 -8.98 -10.01
N ASN A 171 9.76 -7.89 -10.61
CA ASN A 171 11.16 -7.47 -10.55
C ASN A 171 11.51 -6.72 -9.25
N GLY A 172 10.52 -6.45 -8.38
CA GLY A 172 10.72 -5.70 -7.13
C GLY A 172 10.96 -4.20 -7.35
N HIS A 173 10.58 -3.67 -8.51
CA HIS A 173 10.76 -2.27 -8.90
C HIS A 173 9.55 -1.38 -8.59
N ALA A 174 8.57 -1.87 -7.83
CA ALA A 174 7.33 -1.15 -7.51
C ALA A 174 7.61 0.31 -7.14
N ARG A 175 7.31 1.22 -8.08
CA ARG A 175 7.36 2.66 -7.83
C ARG A 175 6.02 3.03 -7.22
N ILE A 176 6.03 3.38 -5.95
CA ILE A 176 4.90 4.03 -5.31
C ILE A 176 4.85 5.44 -5.91
N SER A 177 4.10 5.61 -7.00
CA SER A 177 3.83 6.90 -7.64
C SER A 177 2.70 7.63 -6.94
#